data_AF-A0A8H5XMZ6-F1
#
_entry.id   AF-A0A8H5XMZ6-F1
#
_cell.length_a   1.000
_cell.length_b   1.000
_cell.length_c   1.000
_cell.angle_alpha   90.00
_cell.angle_beta   90.00
_cell.angle_gamma   90.00
#
_symmetry.space_group_name_H-M   'P 1'
#
loop_
_entity.id
_entity.type
_entity.pdbx_description
1 polymer ?
#
loop_
_entity_poly.entity_id
_entity_poly.type
_entity_poly.pdbx_seq_one_letter_code
_entity_poly.pdbx_strand_id
1 'polypeptide(L)'
;MQEQGNPIDSLNLFEKMASTMGGWETRASLLACRRLMAIEEDGRDEEGIIPAGSRYIWSDTSWGKDQSYLNVYFHEARYRTLCNKVIEDKVYLELQE
;
A
#
# COMPACT_ATOMS: atom_id res chain seq x y z
N MET A 1 -28.80 -6.73 3.17
CA MET A 1 -27.84 -5.69 2.74
C MET A 1 -26.49 -6.19 3.19
N GLN A 2 -25.62 -6.64 2.29
CA GLN A 2 -24.26 -7.03 2.68
C GLN A 2 -23.52 -5.73 2.97
N GLU A 3 -23.12 -5.51 4.23
CA GLU A 3 -22.15 -4.47 4.57
C GLU A 3 -20.88 -4.78 3.80
N GLN A 4 -20.64 -4.04 2.72
CA GLN A 4 -19.32 -4.00 2.10
C GLN A 4 -18.42 -3.37 3.17
N GLY A 5 -17.67 -4.20 3.88
CA GLY A 5 -16.70 -3.72 4.88
C GLY A 5 -15.81 -2.68 4.23
N ASN A 6 -15.74 -1.50 4.86
CA ASN A 6 -14.89 -0.42 4.39
C ASN A 6 -13.45 -0.97 4.24
N PRO A 7 -12.78 -0.77 3.08
CA PRO A 7 -11.40 -1.19 2.88
C PRO A 7 -10.46 -0.77 4.01
N ILE A 8 -10.73 0.40 4.62
CA ILE A 8 -9.99 0.93 5.77
C ILE A 8 -10.21 0.06 7.01
N ASP A 9 -11.44 -0.39 7.29
CA ASP A 9 -11.74 -1.24 8.45
C ASP A 9 -11.08 -2.61 8.32
N SER A 10 -11.04 -3.16 7.11
CA SER A 10 -10.33 -4.41 6.82
C SER A 10 -8.82 -4.27 7.03
N LEU A 11 -8.25 -3.13 6.65
CA LEU A 11 -6.84 -2.82 6.84
C LEU A 11 -6.48 -2.61 8.32
N ASN A 12 -7.35 -1.94 9.08
CA ASN A 12 -7.17 -1.75 10.52
C ASN A 12 -7.25 -3.10 11.27
N LEU A 13 -8.12 -4.01 10.82
CA LEU A 13 -8.16 -5.38 11.36
C LEU A 13 -6.87 -6.15 11.02
N PHE A 14 -6.37 -6.03 9.80
CA PHE A 14 -5.08 -6.62 9.41
C PHE A 14 -3.92 -6.03 10.22
N GLU A 15 -3.90 -4.73 10.49
CA GLU A 15 -2.91 -4.05 11.35
C GLU A 15 -2.94 -4.59 12.78
N LYS A 16 -4.13 -4.76 13.35
CA LYS A 16 -4.31 -5.35 14.68
C LYS A 16 -3.76 -6.78 14.74
N MET A 17 -3.98 -7.58 13.69
CA MET A 17 -3.45 -8.94 13.58
C MET A 17 -1.94 -8.97 13.33
N ALA A 18 -1.40 -8.04 12.52
CA ALA A 18 0.02 -7.93 12.23
C ALA A 18 0.82 -7.53 13.48
N SER A 19 0.27 -6.60 14.27
CA SER A 19 0.88 -6.10 15.49
C SER A 19 1.00 -7.17 16.57
N THR A 20 0.09 -8.13 16.61
CA THR A 20 0.15 -9.26 17.56
C THR A 20 1.05 -10.40 17.09
N MET A 21 1.29 -10.53 15.78
CA MET A 21 2.12 -11.59 15.20
C MET A 21 3.61 -11.23 15.07
N GLY A 22 4.00 -9.96 15.26
CA GLY A 22 5.40 -9.54 15.44
C GLY A 22 6.34 -9.76 14.25
N GLY A 23 5.83 -10.09 13.06
CA GLY A 23 6.64 -10.33 11.85
C GLY A 23 6.92 -9.04 11.06
N TRP A 24 8.19 -8.77 10.77
CA TRP A 24 8.61 -7.62 9.95
C TRP A 24 8.04 -7.69 8.53
N GLU A 25 7.84 -8.88 7.99
CA GLU A 25 7.24 -9.13 6.68
C GLU A 25 5.74 -8.77 6.68
N THR A 26 5.04 -9.07 7.78
CA THR A 26 3.63 -8.69 7.95
C THR A 26 3.48 -7.18 8.07
N ARG A 27 4.39 -6.52 8.82
CA ARG A 27 4.45 -5.06 8.92
C ARG A 27 4.76 -4.42 7.56
N ALA A 28 5.69 -4.99 6.80
CA ALA A 28 6.02 -4.53 5.45
C ALA A 28 4.80 -4.61 4.52
N SER A 29 4.09 -5.74 4.53
CA SER A 29 2.88 -5.95 3.73
C SER A 29 1.78 -4.94 4.08
N LEU A 30 1.57 -4.67 5.38
CA LEU A 30 0.60 -3.67 5.82
C LEU A 30 0.94 -2.27 5.30
N LEU A 31 2.19 -1.84 5.47
CA LEU A 31 2.64 -0.51 5.03
C LEU A 31 2.53 -0.36 3.51
N ALA A 32 2.89 -1.40 2.75
CA ALA A 32 2.73 -1.43 1.30
C ALA A 32 1.25 -1.31 0.89
N CYS A 33 0.35 -2.07 1.51
CA CYS A 33 -1.09 -1.99 1.24
C CYS A 33 -1.68 -0.61 1.58
N ARG A 34 -1.30 -0.04 2.73
CA ARG A 34 -1.69 1.34 3.11
C ARG A 34 -1.27 2.34 2.06
N ARG A 35 -0.01 2.25 1.65
CA ARG A 35 0.54 3.21 0.70
C ARG A 35 -0.07 3.07 -0.69
N LEU A 36 -0.33 1.84 -1.12
CA LEU A 36 -1.07 1.56 -2.36
C LEU A 36 -2.43 2.25 -2.36
N MET A 37 -3.23 2.04 -1.31
CA MET A 37 -4.55 2.67 -1.19
C MET A 37 -4.47 4.19 -1.19
N ALA A 38 -3.51 4.78 -0.47
CA ALA A 38 -3.32 6.23 -0.45
C ALA A 38 -2.98 6.80 -1.83
N ILE A 39 -2.08 6.15 -2.57
CA ILE A 39 -1.69 6.59 -3.93
C ILE A 39 -2.87 6.47 -4.91
N GLU A 40 -3.65 5.40 -4.83
CA GLU A 40 -4.83 5.23 -5.68
C GLU A 40 -5.93 6.23 -5.33
N GLU A 41 -6.09 6.55 -4.04
CA GLU A 41 -7.04 7.55 -3.54
C GLU A 41 -6.65 8.97 -3.96
N ASP A 42 -5.36 9.33 -3.90
CA ASP A 42 -4.85 10.62 -4.38
C ASP A 42 -5.12 10.83 -5.89
N GLY A 43 -5.23 9.74 -6.64
CA GLY A 43 -5.54 9.75 -8.07
C GLY A 43 -7.03 9.67 -8.40
N ARG A 44 -7.92 9.70 -7.40
CA ARG A 44 -9.38 9.67 -7.56
C ARG A 44 -9.87 10.96 -8.21
N ASP A 45 -10.80 10.84 -9.16
CA ASP A 45 -11.40 11.98 -9.84
C ASP A 45 -12.56 12.62 -9.05
N GLU A 46 -13.10 13.72 -9.58
CA GLU A 46 -14.19 14.50 -8.96
C GLU A 46 -15.48 13.68 -8.79
N GLU A 47 -15.67 12.63 -9.59
CA GLU A 47 -16.82 11.71 -9.52
C GLU A 47 -16.58 10.57 -8.51
N GLY A 48 -15.43 10.58 -7.83
CA GLY A 48 -15.05 9.57 -6.86
C GLY A 48 -14.56 8.27 -7.50
N ILE A 49 -14.17 8.27 -8.77
CA ILE A 49 -13.69 7.08 -9.50
C ILE A 49 -12.16 7.09 -9.53
N ILE A 50 -11.55 5.92 -9.32
CA ILE A 50 -10.11 5.74 -9.53
C ILE A 50 -9.88 5.35 -11.00
N PRO A 51 -9.42 6.27 -11.86
CA PRO A 51 -9.23 6.02 -13.28
C PRO A 51 -8.11 5.00 -13.48
N ALA A 52 -8.14 4.26 -14.58
CA ALA A 52 -7.16 3.19 -14.81
C ALA A 52 -5.69 3.67 -14.83
N GLY A 53 -5.42 4.96 -15.08
CA GLY A 53 -4.07 5.55 -15.04
C GLY A 53 -3.56 5.86 -13.63
N SER A 54 -4.45 5.79 -12.65
CA SER A 54 -4.18 6.00 -11.23
C SER A 54 -4.33 4.70 -10.44
N ARG A 55 -4.35 3.55 -11.12
CA ARG A 55 -4.38 2.22 -10.50
C ARG A 55 -3.00 1.62 -10.52
N TYR A 56 -2.61 0.98 -9.43
CA TYR A 56 -1.26 0.48 -9.25
C TYR A 56 -1.26 -0.98 -8.80
N ILE A 57 -0.19 -1.69 -9.14
CA ILE A 57 0.09 -3.04 -8.71
C ILE A 57 1.36 -2.97 -7.86
N TRP A 58 1.26 -3.41 -6.62
CA TRP A 58 2.42 -3.64 -5.77
C TRP A 58 3.23 -4.82 -6.31
N SER A 59 4.54 -4.62 -6.55
CA SER A 59 5.44 -5.66 -7.06
C SER A 59 6.47 -6.17 -6.05
N ASP A 60 7.04 -5.28 -5.24
CA ASP A 60 8.12 -5.66 -4.30
C ASP A 60 8.21 -4.70 -3.11
N THR A 61 8.87 -5.17 -2.04
CA THR A 61 9.23 -4.36 -0.88
C THR A 61 10.61 -4.72 -0.35
N SER A 62 11.34 -3.72 0.15
CA SER A 62 12.59 -3.96 0.87
C SER A 62 12.76 -2.96 2.01
N TRP A 63 13.20 -3.45 3.17
CA TRP A 63 13.56 -2.58 4.29
C TRP A 63 14.83 -1.78 3.97
N GLY A 64 14.87 -0.52 4.40
CA GLY A 64 16.10 0.28 4.42
C GLY A 64 17.18 -0.38 5.30
N LYS A 65 18.44 0.05 5.13
CA LYS A 65 19.61 -0.54 5.82
C LYS A 65 19.49 -0.58 7.34
N ASP A 66 18.74 0.34 7.92
CA ASP A 66 18.51 0.51 9.35
C ASP A 66 17.05 0.15 9.75
N GLN A 67 16.27 -0.40 8.83
CA GLN A 67 14.84 -0.73 9.01
C GLN A 67 13.98 0.46 9.46
N SER A 68 14.45 1.70 9.24
CA SER A 68 13.72 2.92 9.61
C SER A 68 12.59 3.25 8.62
N TYR A 69 12.69 2.74 7.39
CA TYR A 69 11.68 2.90 6.35
C TYR A 69 11.60 1.66 5.47
N LEU A 70 10.45 1.51 4.81
CA LEU A 70 10.18 0.50 3.81
C LEU A 70 10.24 1.14 2.42
N ASN A 71 11.08 0.62 1.54
CA ASN A 71 10.95 0.89 0.10
C ASN A 71 9.83 0.01 -0.45
N VAL A 72 8.86 0.62 -1.12
CA VAL A 72 7.77 -0.07 -1.80
C VAL A 72 7.80 0.27 -3.28
N TYR A 73 7.64 -0.74 -4.13
CA TYR A 73 7.66 -0.59 -5.57
C TYR A 73 6.27 -0.86 -6.16
N PHE A 74 5.79 0.10 -6.96
CA PHE A 74 4.49 0.03 -7.61
C PHE A 74 4.61 0.19 -9.13
N HIS A 75 3.74 -0.50 -9.88
CA HIS A 75 3.60 -0.35 -11.33
C HIS A 75 2.19 0.09 -11.70
N GLU A 76 2.03 0.95 -12.70
CA GLU A 76 0.70 1.29 -13.23
C GLU A 76 -0.01 0.02 -13.79
N ALA A 77 -1.23 -0.24 -13.33
CA ALA A 77 -2.00 -1.45 -13.67
C ALA A 77 -2.38 -1.55 -15.16
N ARG A 78 -2.34 -0.43 -15.89
CA ARG A 78 -2.59 -0.38 -17.35
C ARG A 78 -1.57 -1.18 -18.15
N TYR A 79 -0.36 -1.38 -17.63
CA TYR A 79 0.69 -2.12 -18.33
C TYR A 79 0.74 -3.57 -17.83
N ARG A 80 -0.14 -4.40 -18.41
CA ARG A 80 -0.18 -5.86 -18.16
C ARG A 80 1.11 -6.57 -18.60
N THR A 81 1.95 -5.88 -19.38
CA THR A 81 3.33 -6.22 -19.70
C THR A 81 4.22 -5.34 -18.84
N LEU A 82 5.04 -5.93 -17.97
CA LEU A 82 6.01 -5.27 -17.09
C LEU A 82 6.79 -4.17 -17.85
N CYS A 83 6.34 -2.92 -17.78
CA CYS A 83 6.99 -1.79 -18.45
C CYS A 83 7.26 -0.64 -17.46
N ASN A 84 8.54 -0.55 -17.11
CA ASN A 84 9.42 0.62 -16.88
C ASN A 84 9.07 1.73 -15.89
N LYS A 85 7.80 2.07 -15.64
CA LYS A 85 7.49 3.13 -14.67
C LYS A 85 7.22 2.51 -13.30
N VAL A 86 8.30 2.39 -12.53
CA VAL A 86 8.27 2.01 -11.13
C VAL A 86 8.16 3.27 -10.31
N ILE A 87 7.13 3.36 -9.47
CA ILE A 87 7.12 4.33 -8.38
C ILE A 87 7.80 3.65 -7.21
N GLU A 88 8.98 4.15 -6.85
CA GLU A 88 9.62 3.84 -5.57
C GLU A 88 9.10 4.84 -4.55
N ASP A 89 8.61 4.31 -3.43
CA ASP A 89 8.17 5.13 -2.31
C ASP A 89 8.81 4.67 -1.01
N LYS A 90 9.13 5.64 -0.16
CA LYS A 90 9.74 5.41 1.16
C LYS A 90 8.70 5.64 2.24
N VAL A 91 8.20 4.55 2.80
CA VAL A 91 7.24 4.59 3.90
C VAL A 91 8.01 4.52 5.21
N TYR A 92 8.11 5.64 5.90
CA TYR A 92 8.74 5.72 7.21
C TYR A 92 7.85 5.08 8.27
N LEU A 93 8.48 4.41 9.24
CA LEU A 93 7.77 4.01 10.44
C LEU A 93 7.43 5.30 11.20
N GLU A 94 6.15 5.65 11.28
CA GLU A 94 5.73 6.65 12.27
C GLU A 94 6.15 6.11 13.64
N LEU A 95 6.98 6.89 14.35
CA LEU A 95 7.21 6.68 15.78
C LEU A 95 5.82 6.76 16.41
N GLN A 96 5.29 5.61 16.85
CA GLN A 96 4.18 5.63 17.79
C GLN A 96 4.71 6.31 19.06
N GLU A 97 4.34 7.58 19.27
CA GLU A 97 4.41 8.23 20.58
C GLU A 97 3.49 7.53 21.58
#